data_AF-A0A7C5BL70-F1
#
_entry.id   AF-A0A7C5BL70-F1
#
_cell.length_a   1.000
_cell.length_b   1.000
_cell.length_c   1.000
_cell.angle_alpha   90.00
_cell.angle_beta   90.00
_cell.angle_gamma   90.00
#
_symmetry.space_group_name_H-M   'P 1'
#
loop_
_entity.id
_entity.type
_entity.pdbx_description
1 polymer ?
#
loop_
_entity_poly.entity_id
_entity_poly.type
_entity_poly.pdbx_seq_one_letter_code
_entity_poly.pdbx_strand_id
1 'polypeptide(L)'
;MKSIENSVIGHSDRYPDGKVSGITLRCDNGDQYTRHYFMERVKVTGFTQEFTEKSTPEQDRDVESFHLSFKTDCIWIREIEDFSEG
;
A
#
# COMPACT_ATOMS: atom_id res chain seq x y z
N MET A 1 11.48 -5.05 4.60
CA MET A 1 10.28 -4.31 4.17
C MET A 1 10.20 -3.04 5.01
N LYS A 2 10.54 -1.87 4.48
CA LYS A 2 10.47 -0.56 5.19
C LYS A 2 9.45 0.38 4.55
N SER A 3 8.43 -0.19 3.91
CA SER A 3 7.53 0.55 3.01
C SER A 3 6.79 1.67 3.74
N ILE A 4 6.26 1.36 4.93
CA ILE A 4 5.52 2.31 5.76
C ILE A 4 6.42 3.44 6.23
N GLU A 5 7.61 3.13 6.76
CA GLU A 5 8.54 4.15 7.24
C GLU A 5 9.02 5.05 6.09
N ASN A 6 9.35 4.46 4.94
CA ASN A 6 9.78 5.23 3.77
C ASN A 6 8.67 6.15 3.26
N SER A 7 7.41 5.70 3.28
CA SER A 7 6.26 6.52 2.88
C SER A 7 6.11 7.75 3.77
N VAL A 8 6.24 7.58 5.09
CA VAL A 8 6.14 8.68 6.04
C VAL A 8 7.34 9.63 5.92
N ILE A 9 8.57 9.11 5.84
CA ILE A 9 9.80 9.92 5.71
C ILE A 9 9.79 10.71 4.40
N GLY A 10 9.32 10.11 3.31
CA GLY A 10 9.23 10.74 2.00
C GLY A 10 8.25 11.93 1.95
N HIS A 11 7.35 12.04 2.93
CA HIS A 11 6.36 13.11 3.04
C HIS A 11 6.51 13.86 4.39
N SER A 12 7.75 14.18 4.75
CA SER A 12 8.06 14.92 5.99
C SER A 12 7.41 16.30 6.08
N ASP A 13 7.03 16.91 4.95
CA ASP A 13 6.22 18.14 4.88
C ASP A 13 4.81 17.92 5.45
N ARG A 14 4.26 16.72 5.27
CA ARG A 14 2.92 16.32 5.72
C ARG A 14 2.93 15.62 7.09
N TYR A 15 4.01 14.90 7.40
CA TYR A 15 4.18 14.14 8.64
C TYR A 15 5.52 14.51 9.32
N PRO A 16 5.67 15.74 9.82
CA PRO A 16 6.94 16.26 10.32
C PRO A 16 7.48 15.53 11.56
N ASP A 17 6.60 14.89 12.33
CA ASP A 17 6.92 14.09 13.51
C ASP A 17 6.98 12.58 13.22
N GLY A 18 6.84 12.19 11.94
CA GLY A 18 6.80 10.80 11.53
C GLY A 18 5.54 10.06 12.00
N LYS A 19 4.48 10.77 12.39
CA LYS A 19 3.21 10.19 12.79
C LYS A 19 2.11 10.54 11.80
N VAL A 20 1.32 9.53 11.48
CA VAL A 20 0.11 9.66 10.69
C VAL A 20 -1.07 9.49 11.62
N SER A 21 -2.04 10.41 11.55
CA SER A 21 -3.27 10.33 12.35
C SER A 21 -4.50 10.45 11.46
N GLY A 22 -5.57 9.73 11.81
CA GLY A 22 -6.83 9.77 11.06
C GLY A 22 -6.79 9.10 9.68
N ILE A 23 -5.74 8.35 9.35
CA ILE A 23 -5.64 7.59 8.10
C ILE A 23 -5.74 6.10 8.40
N THR A 24 -6.64 5.43 7.68
CA THR A 24 -6.80 3.98 7.69
C THR A 24 -6.10 3.37 6.49
N LEU A 25 -5.21 2.41 6.74
CA LEU A 25 -4.61 1.54 5.76
C LEU A 25 -5.43 0.25 5.69
N ARG A 26 -6.21 0.11 4.61
CA ARG A 26 -6.92 -1.13 4.30
C ARG A 26 -6.03 -2.07 3.50
N CYS A 27 -5.96 -3.34 3.90
CA CYS A 27 -5.20 -4.38 3.20
C CYS A 27 -6.05 -5.65 3.04
N ASP A 28 -5.65 -6.52 2.13
CA ASP A 28 -6.16 -7.90 2.13
C ASP A 28 -5.55 -8.71 3.30
N ASN A 29 -6.03 -9.94 3.47
CA ASN A 29 -5.54 -10.87 4.49
C ASN A 29 -4.24 -11.59 4.06
N GLY A 30 -3.52 -11.06 3.08
CA GLY A 30 -2.28 -11.64 2.58
C GLY A 30 -1.22 -11.71 3.68
N ASP A 31 -0.41 -12.78 3.64
CA ASP A 31 0.60 -13.10 4.66
C ASP A 31 1.55 -11.93 4.96
N GLN A 32 1.81 -11.05 4.01
CA GLN A 32 2.70 -9.91 4.21
C GLN A 32 2.10 -8.86 5.16
N TYR A 33 0.81 -8.56 5.00
CA TYR A 33 0.12 -7.51 5.78
C TYR A 33 -0.31 -8.00 7.16
N THR A 34 -0.45 -9.30 7.33
CA THR A 34 -0.77 -9.96 8.60
C THR A 34 0.48 -10.33 9.42
N ARG A 35 1.71 -10.14 8.90
CA ARG A 35 2.93 -10.36 9.69
C ARG A 35 2.99 -9.40 10.85
N HIS A 36 3.33 -9.92 12.03
CA HIS A 36 3.56 -9.10 13.24
C HIS A 36 4.46 -7.90 13.00
N TYR A 37 5.58 -8.10 12.28
CA TYR A 37 6.50 -7.01 11.96
C TYR A 37 5.79 -5.87 11.21
N PHE A 38 4.98 -6.18 10.20
CA PHE A 38 4.29 -5.17 9.40
C PHE A 38 3.25 -4.44 10.24
N MET A 39 2.39 -5.18 10.95
CA MET A 39 1.38 -4.61 11.83
C MET A 39 1.99 -3.70 12.92
N GLU A 40 3.14 -4.09 13.47
CA GLU A 40 3.87 -3.27 14.43
C GLU A 40 4.33 -1.96 13.81
N ARG A 41 4.86 -1.98 12.57
CA ARG A 41 5.28 -0.76 11.88
C ARG A 41 4.11 0.18 11.62
N VAL A 42 3.00 -0.34 11.11
CA VAL A 42 1.76 0.43 10.89
C VAL A 42 1.33 1.13 12.18
N LYS A 43 1.27 0.38 13.29
CA LYS A 43 0.92 0.91 14.62
C LYS A 43 1.91 1.97 15.11
N VAL A 44 3.22 1.74 14.99
CA VAL A 44 4.25 2.70 15.45
C VAL A 44 4.17 4.00 14.66
N THR A 45 3.87 3.95 13.36
CA THR A 45 3.68 5.16 12.54
C THR A 45 2.34 5.86 12.73
N GLY A 46 1.38 5.24 13.44
CA GLY A 46 0.10 5.87 13.82
C GLY A 46 -1.08 5.62 12.88
N PHE A 47 -0.88 4.88 11.78
CA PHE A 47 -1.97 4.43 10.92
C PHE A 47 -2.93 3.50 11.68
N THR A 48 -4.21 3.56 11.34
CA THR A 48 -5.18 2.52 11.66
C THR A 48 -5.08 1.43 10.59
N GLN A 49 -4.94 0.15 10.97
CA GLN A 49 -4.96 -0.94 9.99
C GLN A 49 -6.35 -1.59 9.94
N GLU A 50 -6.88 -1.80 8.74
CA GLU A 50 -8.12 -2.54 8.48
C GLU A 50 -7.82 -3.67 7.50
N PHE A 51 -8.53 -4.79 7.65
CA PHE A 51 -8.46 -5.91 6.70
C PHE A 51 -9.80 -6.08 6.00
N THR A 52 -9.75 -6.45 4.71
CA THR A 52 -10.96 -6.83 3.98
C THR A 52 -11.60 -8.08 4.59
N GLU A 53 -12.92 -8.16 4.48
CA GLU A 53 -13.66 -9.36 4.86
C GLU A 53 -13.34 -10.52 3.93
N LYS A 54 -13.40 -11.73 4.48
CA LYS A 54 -13.13 -12.94 3.72
C LYS A 54 -14.20 -13.11 2.63
N SER A 55 -13.75 -13.33 1.40
CA SER A 55 -14.61 -13.53 0.22
C SER A 55 -15.41 -12.29 -0.20
N THR A 56 -14.88 -11.10 0.10
CA THR A 56 -15.52 -9.80 -0.20
C THR A 56 -14.64 -8.98 -1.16
N PRO A 57 -14.45 -9.43 -2.43
CA PRO A 57 -13.53 -8.79 -3.39
C PRO A 57 -13.91 -7.35 -3.72
N GLU A 58 -15.18 -6.97 -3.59
CA GLU A 58 -15.66 -5.61 -3.83
C GLU A 58 -15.05 -4.56 -2.89
N GLN A 59 -14.55 -4.97 -1.72
CA GLN A 59 -13.88 -4.06 -0.78
C GLN A 59 -12.48 -3.64 -1.26
N ASP A 60 -11.92 -4.35 -2.24
CA ASP A 60 -10.63 -4.04 -2.88
C ASP A 60 -10.80 -3.52 -4.31
N ARG A 61 -12.03 -3.25 -4.74
CA ARG A 61 -12.36 -2.86 -6.12
C ARG A 61 -11.57 -1.64 -6.60
N ASP A 62 -11.31 -0.66 -5.72
CA ASP A 62 -10.63 0.57 -6.11
C ASP A 62 -9.16 0.30 -6.51
N VAL A 63 -8.43 -0.50 -5.73
CA VAL A 63 -7.04 -0.84 -6.04
C VAL A 63 -6.97 -1.82 -7.22
N GLU A 64 -7.94 -2.75 -7.35
CA GLU A 64 -8.05 -3.61 -8.53
C GLU A 64 -8.29 -2.82 -9.81
N SER A 65 -9.17 -1.80 -9.75
CA SER A 65 -9.47 -0.92 -10.89
C SER A 65 -8.26 -0.07 -11.27
N PHE A 66 -7.51 0.42 -10.29
CA PHE A 66 -6.23 1.09 -10.52
C PHE A 66 -5.23 0.16 -11.22
N HIS A 67 -5.05 -1.06 -10.70
CA HIS A 67 -4.13 -2.03 -11.29
C HIS A 67 -4.51 -2.40 -12.72
N LEU A 68 -5.81 -2.53 -13.02
CA LEU A 68 -6.27 -2.80 -14.38
C LEU A 68 -5.94 -1.64 -15.33
N SER A 69 -6.20 -0.41 -14.90
CA SER A 69 -5.89 0.79 -15.71
C SER A 69 -4.38 0.90 -15.96
N PHE A 70 -3.58 0.75 -14.90
CA PHE A 70 -2.12 0.76 -15.00
C PHE A 70 -1.58 -0.33 -15.94
N LYS A 71 -2.09 -1.56 -15.83
CA LYS A 71 -1.67 -2.65 -16.73
C LYS A 71 -2.06 -2.37 -18.18
N THR A 72 -3.27 -1.90 -18.40
CA THR A 72 -3.81 -1.64 -19.75
C THR A 72 -3.04 -0.51 -20.43
N ASP A 73 -2.79 0.58 -19.70
CA ASP A 73 -2.24 1.81 -20.27
C ASP A 73 -0.70 1.80 -20.34
N CYS A 74 -0.03 1.02 -19.50
CA CYS A 74 1.43 1.04 -19.39
C CYS A 74 2.08 -0.31 -19.67
N ILE A 75 1.60 -1.39 -19.05
CA ILE A 75 2.34 -2.67 -19.04
C ILE A 75 2.06 -3.51 -20.29
N TRP A 76 0.80 -3.61 -20.73
CA TRP A 76 0.45 -4.49 -21.84
C TRP A 76 0.79 -3.92 -23.22
N ILE A 77 0.94 -2.61 -23.32
CA ILE A 77 1.26 -1.92 -24.59
C ILE A 77 2.75 -1.60 -24.75
N ARG A 78 3.60 -1.98 -23.78
CA ARG A 78 5.04 -1.74 -23.80
C ARG A 78 5.78 -3.03 -23.47
N GLU A 79 6.88 -3.26 -24.16
CA GLU A 79 7.87 -4.25 -23.74
C GLU A 79 8.86 -3.54 -22.83
N ILE A 80 8.96 -3.97 -21.57
CA ILE A 80 9.86 -3.40 -20.57
C ILE A 80 11.04 -4.37 -20.47
N GLU A 81 12.20 -3.96 -20.99
CA GLU A 81 13.39 -4.83 -21.04
C GLU A 81 14.27 -4.66 -19.80
N ASP A 82 14.24 -3.48 -19.18
CA ASP A 82 15.00 -3.16 -17.98
C ASP A 82 14.15 -2.46 -16.90
N PHE A 83 14.54 -2.65 -15.64
CA PHE A 83 13.85 -2.02 -14.50
C PHE A 83 13.86 -0.49 -14.57
N SER A 84 14.87 0.13 -15.17
CA SER A 84 14.96 1.59 -15.29
C SER A 84 13.95 2.21 -16.28
N GLU A 85 13.26 1.39 -17.08
CA GLU A 85 12.30 1.83 -18.09
C GLU A 85 10.85 1.92 -17.59
N GLY A 86 10.54 1.34 -16.42
CA GLY A 86 9.21 1.32 -15.79
C GLY A 86 9.14 2.13 -14.51
#